data_AF-S4PXI5-F1
#
_entry.id   AF-S4PXI5-F1
#
_cell.length_a   1.000
_cell.length_b   1.000
_cell.length_c   1.000
_cell.angle_alpha   90.00
_cell.angle_beta   90.00
_cell.angle_gamma   90.00
#
_symmetry.space_group_name_H-M   'P 1'
#
loop_
_entity.id
_entity.type
_entity.pdbx_description
1 polymer ?
#
loop_
_entity_poly.entity_id
_entity_poly.type
_entity_poly.pdbx_seq_one_letter_code
_entity_poly.pdbx_strand_id
1 'polypeptide(L)'
;MLVQIATLLLETPVLACDALNKMIVKLEDCLRSSKQAEVLPLLSPLLTAAQREQQEATLLVEVLTDLTAALGVIDEESSSASSQSNFPSINSNSGHTALSLVCVHLTSRFKCTEHSLNRARDLTEAISVAVQSHQQRLERERKELYKSIVLQLCQLTSWSCTVAKLRCNIGGDSNRVFSVCVRMFSILSSMIKTLDSNMAVFVRPELERLLKFTGKKLSPVTDDLITYVVEAQEQGETASKVLRRTKQSPRLVLEREQFCKHVILFGNKVKINFQQYLPEGPVRDFKIKTQQLQGVRGGDADQLDDEDEANVSINDCDTVVLSPHGSAQEVEDSDQSDGE
;
A
#
# COMPACT_ATOMS: atom_id res chain seq x y z
N MET A 1 10.61 -12.75 32.50
CA MET A 1 10.54 -14.23 32.46
C MET A 1 9.14 -14.73 32.09
N LEU A 2 8.07 -14.40 32.83
CA LEU A 2 6.70 -14.88 32.50
C LEU A 2 6.20 -14.47 31.11
N VAL A 3 6.38 -13.20 30.73
CA VAL A 3 6.03 -12.70 29.39
C VAL A 3 6.76 -13.48 28.28
N GLN A 4 8.06 -13.76 28.47
CA GLN A 4 8.85 -14.51 27.49
C GLN A 4 8.40 -15.96 27.36
N ILE A 5 8.03 -16.61 28.47
CA ILE A 5 7.47 -17.97 28.45
C ILE A 5 6.13 -17.98 27.71
N ALA A 6 5.24 -17.03 28.01
CA ALA A 6 3.96 -16.90 27.33
C ALA A 6 4.12 -16.63 25.82
N THR A 7 5.06 -15.75 25.43
CA THR A 7 5.42 -15.52 24.01
C THR A 7 5.85 -16.81 23.33
N LEU A 8 6.76 -17.57 23.94
CA LEU A 8 7.25 -18.83 23.38
C LEU A 8 6.12 -19.86 23.20
N LEU A 9 5.20 -19.95 24.17
CA LEU A 9 4.04 -20.83 24.09
C LEU A 9 3.05 -20.41 22.98
N LEU A 10 2.82 -19.11 22.80
CA LEU A 10 1.94 -18.58 21.74
C LEU A 10 2.52 -18.77 20.34
N GLU A 11 3.83 -18.64 20.20
CA GLU A 11 4.52 -18.81 18.91
C GLU A 11 4.63 -20.27 18.50
N THR A 12 4.68 -21.19 19.47
CA THR A 12 4.75 -22.63 19.20
C THR A 12 3.56 -23.08 18.34
N PRO A 13 3.79 -23.78 17.21
CA PRO A 13 2.72 -24.29 16.36
C PRO A 13 2.04 -25.46 17.06
N VAL A 14 0.94 -25.17 17.76
CA VAL A 14 0.07 -26.16 18.40
C VAL A 14 -1.24 -26.22 17.64
N LEU A 15 -1.83 -27.41 17.53
CA LEU A 15 -3.19 -27.57 17.02
C LEU A 15 -4.17 -26.74 17.85
N ALA A 16 -5.18 -26.16 17.19
CA ALA A 16 -6.27 -25.47 17.84
C ALA A 16 -6.91 -26.40 18.90
N CYS A 17 -6.96 -25.94 20.14
CA CYS A 17 -7.55 -26.67 21.25
C CYS A 17 -8.08 -25.72 22.31
N ASP A 18 -9.04 -26.18 23.11
CA ASP A 18 -9.68 -25.37 24.16
C ASP A 18 -8.68 -24.76 25.15
N ALA A 19 -7.55 -25.43 25.40
CA ALA A 19 -6.51 -24.93 26.28
C ALA A 19 -5.81 -23.69 25.69
N LEU A 20 -5.53 -23.69 24.39
CA LEU A 20 -4.97 -22.54 23.68
C LEU A 20 -5.96 -21.36 23.73
N ASN A 21 -7.25 -21.61 23.51
CA ASN A 21 -8.29 -20.58 23.53
C ASN A 21 -8.44 -19.94 24.91
N LYS A 22 -8.46 -20.76 25.96
CA LYS A 22 -8.45 -20.27 27.35
C LYS A 22 -7.19 -19.46 27.66
N MET A 23 -6.04 -19.83 27.09
CA MET A 23 -4.79 -19.08 27.27
C MET A 23 -4.84 -17.73 26.54
N ILE A 24 -5.31 -17.69 25.29
CA ILE A 24 -5.47 -16.45 24.50
C ILE A 24 -6.38 -15.48 25.28
N VAL A 25 -7.56 -15.91 25.70
CA VAL A 25 -8.51 -15.07 26.45
C VAL A 25 -7.89 -14.53 27.73
N LYS A 26 -7.23 -15.38 28.54
CA LYS A 26 -6.58 -14.93 29.78
C LYS A 26 -5.45 -13.93 29.56
N LEU A 27 -4.67 -14.10 28.49
CA LEU A 27 -3.57 -13.19 28.16
C LEU A 27 -4.10 -11.87 27.58
N GLU A 28 -5.21 -11.92 26.86
CA GLU A 28 -5.95 -10.73 26.44
C GLU A 28 -6.49 -9.96 27.65
N ASP A 29 -7.14 -10.63 28.60
CA ASP A 29 -7.60 -10.03 29.86
C ASP A 29 -6.43 -9.39 30.63
N CYS A 30 -5.25 -10.01 30.61
CA CYS A 30 -4.03 -9.45 31.20
C CYS A 30 -3.60 -8.15 30.50
N LEU A 31 -3.66 -8.08 29.18
CA LEU A 31 -3.36 -6.86 28.43
C LEU A 31 -4.40 -5.75 28.69
N ARG A 32 -5.68 -6.09 28.79
CA ARG A 32 -6.78 -5.15 29.06
C ARG A 32 -6.77 -4.60 30.48
N SER A 33 -6.32 -5.39 31.46
CA SER A 33 -6.30 -4.98 32.87
C SER A 33 -4.98 -4.31 33.31
N SER A 34 -3.88 -4.60 32.64
CA SER A 34 -2.56 -4.10 33.04
C SER A 34 -2.28 -2.68 32.54
N LYS A 35 -1.74 -1.86 33.44
CA LYS A 35 -1.15 -0.54 33.12
C LYS A 35 0.35 -0.62 32.79
N GLN A 36 0.97 -1.78 33.02
CA GLN A 36 2.41 -1.93 32.90
C GLN A 36 2.81 -2.15 31.44
N ALA A 37 3.74 -1.32 30.94
CA ALA A 37 4.28 -1.44 29.59
C ALA A 37 5.02 -2.76 29.35
N GLU A 38 5.46 -3.46 30.40
CA GLU A 38 6.13 -4.76 30.33
C GLU A 38 5.28 -5.88 29.74
N VAL A 39 3.95 -5.71 29.72
CA VAL A 39 3.01 -6.68 29.15
C VAL A 39 2.88 -6.52 27.64
N LEU A 40 3.19 -5.32 27.09
CA LEU A 40 3.05 -5.02 25.65
C LEU A 40 3.76 -6.00 24.71
N PRO A 41 4.96 -6.54 25.00
CA PRO A 41 5.59 -7.55 24.15
C PRO A 41 4.72 -8.80 23.89
N LEU A 42 3.70 -9.08 24.72
CA LEU A 42 2.72 -10.15 24.47
C LEU A 42 1.78 -9.84 23.30
N LEU A 43 1.61 -8.57 22.93
CA LEU A 43 0.61 -8.14 21.94
C LEU A 43 0.80 -8.82 20.58
N SER A 44 2.03 -8.81 20.03
CA SER A 44 2.28 -9.38 18.69
C SER A 44 2.13 -10.91 18.66
N PRO A 45 2.69 -11.68 19.62
CA PRO A 45 2.43 -13.11 19.75
C PRO A 45 0.95 -13.44 19.99
N LEU A 46 0.26 -12.64 20.82
CA LEU A 46 -1.17 -12.86 21.10
C LEU A 46 -2.03 -12.64 19.85
N LEU A 47 -1.81 -11.55 19.11
CA LEU A 47 -2.48 -11.33 17.83
C LEU A 47 -2.23 -12.48 16.85
N THR A 48 -1.00 -12.98 16.80
CA THR A 48 -0.61 -14.12 15.96
C THR A 48 -1.23 -15.45 16.41
N ALA A 49 -1.50 -15.63 17.70
CA ALA A 49 -2.22 -16.78 18.20
C ALA A 49 -3.74 -16.64 17.98
N ALA A 50 -4.31 -15.46 18.26
CA ALA A 50 -5.71 -15.13 18.02
C ALA A 50 -6.10 -15.25 16.54
N GLN A 51 -5.15 -15.05 15.63
CA GLN A 51 -5.31 -15.38 14.21
C GLN A 51 -5.80 -16.81 13.98
N ARG A 52 -5.18 -17.77 14.67
CA ARG A 52 -5.43 -19.22 14.46
C ARG A 52 -6.89 -19.57 14.76
N GLU A 53 -7.49 -18.80 15.68
CA GLU A 53 -8.87 -18.92 16.13
C GLU A 53 -9.81 -17.89 15.48
N GLN A 54 -9.34 -17.12 14.51
CA GLN A 54 -10.10 -16.06 13.82
C GLN A 54 -10.62 -14.93 14.74
N GLN A 55 -9.94 -14.69 15.87
CA GLN A 55 -10.30 -13.67 16.87
C GLN A 55 -9.44 -12.41 16.80
N GLU A 56 -8.37 -12.40 16.00
CA GLU A 56 -7.43 -11.27 15.89
C GLU A 56 -8.08 -9.95 15.48
N ALA A 57 -9.20 -10.03 14.74
CA ALA A 57 -9.73 -8.89 14.01
C ALA A 57 -10.24 -7.79 14.95
N THR A 58 -11.06 -8.21 15.92
CA THR A 58 -11.63 -7.32 16.94
C THR A 58 -10.52 -6.76 17.82
N LEU A 59 -9.62 -7.64 18.30
CA LEU A 59 -8.50 -7.26 19.14
C LEU A 59 -7.60 -6.21 18.46
N LEU A 60 -7.23 -6.42 17.20
CA LEU A 60 -6.38 -5.48 16.47
C LEU A 60 -7.09 -4.13 16.21
N VAL A 61 -8.39 -4.15 15.91
CA VAL A 61 -9.15 -2.91 15.72
C VAL A 61 -9.16 -2.07 17.00
N GLU A 62 -9.42 -2.69 18.15
CA GLU A 62 -9.42 -1.97 19.44
C GLU A 62 -8.02 -1.44 19.81
N VAL A 63 -6.96 -2.23 19.56
CA VAL A 63 -5.58 -1.78 19.74
C VAL A 63 -5.25 -0.59 18.83
N LEU A 64 -5.73 -0.61 17.58
CA LEU A 64 -5.55 0.50 16.65
C LEU A 64 -6.32 1.75 17.10
N THR A 65 -7.51 1.60 17.68
CA THR A 65 -8.27 2.71 18.28
C THR A 65 -7.51 3.34 19.44
N ASP A 66 -6.98 2.54 20.36
CA ASP A 66 -6.18 3.03 21.48
C ASP A 66 -4.87 3.68 21.00
N LEU A 67 -4.25 3.16 19.94
CA LEU A 67 -3.09 3.80 19.29
C LEU A 67 -3.45 5.15 18.66
N THR A 68 -4.62 5.25 18.02
CA THR A 68 -5.13 6.53 17.49
C THR A 68 -5.31 7.55 18.61
N ALA A 69 -5.84 7.14 19.77
CA ALA A 69 -5.96 8.03 20.92
C ALA A 69 -4.60 8.42 21.53
N ALA A 70 -3.63 7.49 21.58
CA ALA A 70 -2.33 7.70 22.20
C ALA A 70 -1.35 8.52 21.33
N LEU A 71 -1.37 8.32 20.01
CA LEU A 71 -0.42 8.94 19.08
C LEU A 71 -1.04 10.09 18.28
N GLY A 72 -2.36 10.11 18.11
CA GLY A 72 -3.05 10.99 17.19
C GLY A 72 -2.88 10.59 15.72
N VAL A 73 -3.52 11.38 14.85
CA VAL A 73 -3.53 11.19 13.40
C VAL A 73 -2.75 12.30 12.70
N ILE A 74 -2.16 11.99 11.55
CA ILE A 74 -1.40 12.94 10.73
C ILE A 74 -2.33 14.07 10.24
N ASP A 75 -3.47 13.71 9.69
CA ASP A 75 -4.51 14.66 9.24
C ASP A 75 -5.53 14.94 10.36
N GLU A 76 -5.47 16.15 10.93
CA GLU A 76 -6.29 16.58 12.07
C GLU A 76 -7.80 16.70 11.74
N GLU A 77 -8.18 16.85 10.46
CA GLU A 77 -9.59 16.91 10.07
C GLU A 77 -10.33 15.58 10.30
N SER A 78 -9.58 14.50 10.51
CA SER A 78 -10.12 13.15 10.76
C SER A 78 -10.20 12.76 12.25
N SER A 79 -9.85 13.67 13.17
CA SER A 79 -9.82 13.38 14.60
C SER A 79 -11.23 13.27 15.19
N SER A 80 -11.64 12.05 15.55
CA SER A 80 -12.88 11.80 16.29
C SER A 80 -12.60 11.78 17.80
N ALA A 81 -13.54 12.34 18.57
CA ALA A 81 -13.44 12.56 20.00
C ALA A 81 -13.23 11.28 20.84
N SER A 82 -12.41 11.43 21.88
CA SER A 82 -12.13 10.53 23.01
C SER A 82 -12.88 9.19 23.02
N SER A 83 -12.22 8.13 22.56
CA SER A 83 -12.63 6.75 22.77
C SER A 83 -12.23 6.30 24.18
N GLN A 84 -13.07 5.47 24.82
CA GLN A 84 -12.67 4.75 26.02
C GLN A 84 -11.47 3.85 25.67
N SER A 85 -10.38 3.96 26.44
CA SER A 85 -9.20 3.11 26.26
C SER A 85 -9.52 1.69 26.72
N ASN A 86 -9.30 0.73 25.82
CA ASN A 86 -9.46 -0.70 26.08
C ASN A 86 -8.17 -1.32 26.67
N PHE A 87 -7.03 -0.68 26.44
CA PHE A 87 -5.69 -1.14 26.81
C PHE A 87 -4.93 -0.02 27.56
N PRO A 88 -5.04 0.05 28.90
CA PRO A 88 -4.40 1.09 29.71
C PRO A 88 -2.87 1.16 29.56
N SER A 89 -2.25 0.07 29.12
CA SER A 89 -0.81 -0.01 28.82
C SER A 89 -0.41 0.76 27.56
N ILE A 90 -1.34 1.12 26.67
CA ILE A 90 -1.12 1.93 25.47
C ILE A 90 -1.45 3.39 25.79
N ASN A 91 -0.41 4.21 25.91
CA ASN A 91 -0.52 5.64 26.21
C ASN A 91 0.57 6.41 25.44
N SER A 92 0.67 7.72 25.63
CA SER A 92 1.64 8.58 24.93
C SER A 92 3.09 8.09 25.05
N ASN A 93 3.46 7.43 26.15
CA ASN A 93 4.83 6.97 26.38
C ASN A 93 5.11 5.61 25.72
N SER A 94 4.09 4.77 25.58
CA SER A 94 4.23 3.39 25.10
C SER A 94 3.64 3.16 23.70
N GLY A 95 2.91 4.15 23.15
CA GLY A 95 2.20 4.05 21.88
C GLY A 95 3.11 3.66 20.71
N HIS A 96 4.31 4.22 20.64
CA HIS A 96 5.28 3.86 19.60
C HIS A 96 5.77 2.41 19.71
N THR A 97 5.89 1.88 20.94
CA THR A 97 6.24 0.46 21.15
C THR A 97 5.09 -0.45 20.69
N ALA A 98 3.85 -0.11 21.03
CA ALA A 98 2.67 -0.83 20.57
C ALA A 98 2.52 -0.76 19.03
N LEU A 99 2.74 0.41 18.42
CA LEU A 99 2.76 0.58 16.96
C LEU A 99 3.81 -0.33 16.30
N SER A 100 5.02 -0.37 16.86
CA SER A 100 6.10 -1.22 16.37
C SER A 100 5.71 -2.71 16.39
N LEU A 101 5.03 -3.17 17.45
CA LEU A 101 4.53 -4.53 17.60
C LEU A 101 3.38 -4.85 16.62
N VAL A 102 2.48 -3.89 16.37
CA VAL A 102 1.43 -4.00 15.35
C VAL A 102 2.05 -4.13 13.95
N CYS A 103 3.06 -3.33 13.62
CA CYS A 103 3.78 -3.44 12.34
C CYS A 103 4.46 -4.81 12.16
N VAL A 104 5.01 -5.39 13.23
CA VAL A 104 5.56 -6.76 13.22
C VAL A 104 4.46 -7.78 12.94
N HIS A 105 3.31 -7.68 13.62
CA HIS A 105 2.18 -8.56 13.38
C HIS A 105 1.66 -8.46 11.93
N LEU A 106 1.47 -7.24 11.40
CA LEU A 106 1.06 -7.03 10.00
C LEU A 106 2.07 -7.65 9.02
N THR A 107 3.37 -7.56 9.31
CA THR A 107 4.41 -8.22 8.51
C THR A 107 4.25 -9.75 8.51
N SER A 108 3.89 -10.35 9.64
CA SER A 108 3.56 -11.78 9.72
C SER A 108 2.32 -12.12 8.88
N ARG A 109 1.25 -11.33 9.00
CA ARG A 109 0.02 -11.47 8.21
C ARG A 109 0.24 -11.40 6.71
N PHE A 110 1.12 -10.51 6.27
CA PHE A 110 1.53 -10.41 4.88
C PHE A 110 2.22 -11.68 4.39
N LYS A 111 3.10 -12.29 5.19
CA LYS A 111 3.71 -13.59 4.86
C LYS A 111 2.68 -14.71 4.75
N CYS A 112 1.70 -14.77 5.66
CA CYS A 112 0.62 -15.76 5.58
C CYS A 112 -0.21 -15.59 4.30
N THR A 113 -0.52 -14.34 3.93
CA THR A 113 -1.28 -14.03 2.71
C THR A 113 -0.49 -14.39 1.45
N GLU A 114 0.81 -14.11 1.43
CA GLU A 114 1.70 -14.50 0.34
C GLU A 114 1.80 -16.03 0.19
N HIS A 115 1.84 -16.77 1.30
CA HIS A 115 1.79 -18.23 1.27
C HIS A 115 0.47 -18.74 0.66
N SER A 116 -0.66 -18.15 1.04
CA SER A 116 -1.97 -18.47 0.44
C SER A 116 -2.01 -18.17 -1.06
N LEU A 117 -1.41 -17.06 -1.50
CA LEU A 117 -1.28 -16.73 -2.93
C LEU A 117 -0.41 -17.75 -3.67
N ASN A 118 0.70 -18.19 -3.08
CA ASN A 118 1.54 -19.23 -3.66
C ASN A 118 0.76 -20.55 -3.79
N ARG A 119 0.02 -20.95 -2.75
CA ARG A 119 -0.85 -22.11 -2.82
C ARG A 119 -1.93 -21.99 -3.91
N ALA A 120 -2.53 -20.80 -4.09
CA ALA A 120 -3.51 -20.58 -5.15
C ALA A 120 -2.92 -20.73 -6.55
N ARG A 121 -1.65 -20.33 -6.72
CA ARG A 121 -0.88 -20.55 -7.94
C ARG A 121 -0.60 -22.03 -8.16
N ASP A 122 -0.14 -22.74 -7.13
CA ASP A 122 0.14 -24.18 -7.20
C ASP A 122 -1.13 -24.98 -7.53
N LEU A 123 -2.29 -24.59 -6.99
CA LEU A 123 -3.59 -25.17 -7.35
C LEU A 123 -3.95 -24.91 -8.81
N THR A 124 -3.59 -23.75 -9.37
CA THR A 124 -3.84 -23.42 -10.78
C THR A 124 -3.02 -24.33 -11.69
N GLU A 125 -1.74 -24.55 -11.38
CA GLU A 125 -0.88 -25.49 -12.09
C GLU A 125 -1.38 -26.93 -11.91
N ALA A 126 -1.76 -27.33 -10.69
CA ALA A 126 -2.28 -28.68 -10.42
C ALA A 126 -3.57 -28.99 -11.19
N ILE A 127 -4.49 -28.03 -11.35
CA ILE A 127 -5.71 -28.22 -12.15
C ILE A 127 -5.37 -28.55 -13.62
N SER A 128 -4.31 -27.94 -14.17
CA SER A 128 -3.92 -28.14 -15.58
C SER A 128 -3.46 -29.56 -15.90
N VAL A 129 -2.94 -30.29 -14.90
CA VAL A 129 -2.41 -31.66 -15.04
C VAL A 129 -3.30 -32.72 -14.38
N ALA A 130 -4.31 -32.32 -13.61
CA ALA A 130 -5.18 -33.25 -12.89
C ALA A 130 -6.14 -34.00 -13.81
N VAL A 131 -6.44 -35.25 -13.44
CA VAL A 131 -7.50 -36.07 -14.06
C VAL A 131 -8.88 -35.47 -13.75
N GLN A 132 -9.83 -35.60 -14.68
CA GLN A 132 -11.17 -34.98 -14.58
C GLN A 132 -11.89 -35.20 -13.24
N SER A 133 -11.73 -36.37 -12.61
CA SER A 133 -12.33 -36.70 -11.31
C SER A 133 -11.86 -35.78 -10.16
N HIS A 134 -10.64 -35.24 -10.24
CA HIS A 134 -10.05 -34.36 -9.23
C HIS A 134 -10.12 -32.88 -9.60
N GLN A 135 -10.26 -32.54 -10.88
CA GLN A 135 -10.33 -31.16 -11.36
C GLN A 135 -11.42 -30.35 -10.65
N GLN A 136 -12.64 -30.90 -10.54
CA GLN A 136 -13.77 -30.20 -9.92
C GLN A 136 -13.50 -29.85 -8.43
N ARG A 137 -12.84 -30.74 -7.69
CA ARG A 137 -12.47 -30.51 -6.29
C ARG A 137 -11.42 -29.41 -6.18
N LEU A 138 -10.37 -29.48 -6.99
CA LEU A 138 -9.29 -28.48 -7.00
C LEU A 138 -9.80 -27.10 -7.42
N GLU A 139 -10.72 -27.03 -8.39
CA GLU A 139 -11.35 -25.78 -8.79
C GLU A 139 -12.19 -25.15 -7.66
N ARG A 140 -12.93 -25.97 -6.91
CA ARG A 140 -13.68 -25.49 -5.74
C ARG A 140 -12.74 -24.92 -4.69
N GLU A 141 -11.68 -25.66 -4.36
CA GLU A 141 -10.67 -25.23 -3.39
C GLU A 141 -10.01 -23.91 -3.81
N ARG A 142 -9.64 -23.80 -5.10
CA ARG A 142 -9.05 -22.58 -5.66
C ARG A 142 -10.00 -21.38 -5.56
N LYS A 143 -11.29 -21.57 -5.88
CA LYS A 143 -12.31 -20.51 -5.79
C LYS A 143 -12.47 -20.01 -4.35
N GLU A 144 -12.62 -20.93 -3.40
CA GLU A 144 -12.75 -20.61 -1.98
C GLU A 144 -11.49 -19.90 -1.44
N LEU A 145 -10.30 -20.37 -1.87
CA LEU A 145 -9.03 -19.78 -1.49
C LEU A 145 -8.89 -18.34 -2.01
N TYR A 146 -9.18 -18.08 -3.29
CA TYR A 146 -9.13 -16.71 -3.84
C TYR A 146 -10.13 -15.78 -3.15
N LYS A 147 -11.36 -16.26 -2.88
CA LYS A 147 -12.35 -15.47 -2.13
C LYS A 147 -11.82 -15.10 -0.74
N SER A 148 -11.23 -16.06 -0.02
CA SER A 148 -10.61 -15.82 1.28
C SER A 148 -9.46 -14.82 1.20
N ILE A 149 -8.57 -14.95 0.20
CA ILE A 149 -7.45 -14.02 -0.02
C ILE A 149 -7.96 -12.59 -0.25
N VAL A 150 -8.97 -12.38 -1.08
CA VAL A 150 -9.50 -11.03 -1.37
C VAL A 150 -10.10 -10.41 -0.10
N LEU A 151 -10.82 -11.19 0.70
CA LEU A 151 -11.38 -10.73 1.96
C LEU A 151 -10.29 -10.37 2.99
N GLN A 152 -9.27 -11.23 3.11
CA GLN A 152 -8.10 -10.96 3.97
C GLN A 152 -7.36 -9.70 3.54
N LEU A 153 -7.15 -9.51 2.22
CA LEU A 153 -6.50 -8.30 1.70
C LEU A 153 -7.30 -7.05 1.99
N CYS A 154 -8.64 -7.09 1.90
CA CYS A 154 -9.46 -5.96 2.29
C CYS A 154 -9.27 -5.55 3.75
N GLN A 155 -9.19 -6.56 4.63
CA GLN A 155 -8.97 -6.34 6.04
C GLN A 155 -7.57 -5.79 6.32
N LEU A 156 -6.54 -6.36 5.68
CA LEU A 156 -5.17 -5.88 5.79
C LEU A 156 -5.02 -4.45 5.27
N THR A 157 -5.64 -4.11 4.14
CA THR A 157 -5.65 -2.72 3.64
C THR A 157 -6.27 -1.79 4.68
N SER A 158 -7.28 -2.23 5.42
CA SER A 158 -7.93 -1.40 6.46
C SER A 158 -7.00 -1.13 7.61
N TRP A 159 -6.32 -2.16 8.12
CA TRP A 159 -5.35 -2.01 9.20
C TRP A 159 -4.13 -1.21 8.76
N SER A 160 -3.60 -1.46 7.56
CA SER A 160 -2.50 -0.67 6.99
C SER A 160 -2.88 0.79 6.80
N CYS A 161 -4.13 1.09 6.41
CA CYS A 161 -4.64 2.46 6.33
C CYS A 161 -4.64 3.12 7.70
N THR A 162 -5.19 2.48 8.73
CA THR A 162 -5.17 3.04 10.09
C THR A 162 -3.75 3.26 10.59
N VAL A 163 -2.85 2.30 10.41
CA VAL A 163 -1.44 2.42 10.80
C VAL A 163 -0.75 3.57 10.08
N ALA A 164 -1.00 3.76 8.79
CA ALA A 164 -0.41 4.84 8.00
C ALA A 164 -0.93 6.23 8.36
N LYS A 165 -2.12 6.33 8.99
CA LYS A 165 -2.67 7.60 9.49
C LYS A 165 -2.06 8.05 10.81
N LEU A 166 -1.42 7.15 11.57
CA LEU A 166 -0.93 7.48 12.91
C LEU A 166 0.31 8.38 12.84
N ARG A 167 0.41 9.33 13.77
CA ARG A 167 1.67 10.05 13.98
C ARG A 167 2.72 9.07 14.51
N CYS A 168 3.94 9.18 14.02
CA CYS A 168 5.03 8.28 14.40
C CYS A 168 6.36 9.01 14.46
N ASN A 169 7.28 8.53 15.30
CA ASN A 169 8.61 9.11 15.36
C ASN A 169 9.35 8.92 14.04
N ILE A 170 9.98 9.99 13.57
CA ILE A 170 10.77 9.96 12.35
C ILE A 170 12.02 9.11 12.57
N GLY A 171 12.21 8.11 11.71
CA GLY A 171 13.33 7.19 11.78
C GLY A 171 12.83 5.75 11.84
N GLY A 172 13.05 5.06 12.96
CA GLY A 172 12.73 3.64 13.11
C GLY A 172 11.24 3.33 12.91
N ASP A 173 10.36 4.11 13.52
CA ASP A 173 8.91 3.86 13.49
C ASP A 173 8.32 4.21 12.13
N SER A 174 8.64 5.38 11.57
CA SER A 174 8.18 5.75 10.23
C SER A 174 8.66 4.75 9.15
N ASN A 175 9.89 4.23 9.27
CA ASN A 175 10.37 3.16 8.36
C ASN A 175 9.55 1.87 8.45
N ARG A 176 9.09 1.49 9.66
CA ARG A 176 8.21 0.32 9.85
C ARG A 176 6.85 0.55 9.23
N VAL A 177 6.26 1.73 9.40
CA VAL A 177 4.99 2.13 8.79
C VAL A 177 5.10 2.11 7.26
N PHE A 178 6.15 2.72 6.69
CA PHE A 178 6.41 2.63 5.25
C PHE A 178 6.55 1.19 4.76
N SER A 179 7.25 0.34 5.52
CA SER A 179 7.44 -1.06 5.17
C SER A 179 6.10 -1.82 5.12
N VAL A 180 5.15 -1.50 6.01
CA VAL A 180 3.79 -2.05 5.97
C VAL A 180 3.08 -1.64 4.68
N CYS A 181 3.11 -0.35 4.32
CA CYS A 181 2.47 0.16 3.10
C CYS A 181 3.09 -0.43 1.82
N VAL A 182 4.42 -0.46 1.76
CA VAL A 182 5.21 -1.08 0.67
C VAL A 182 4.79 -2.53 0.49
N ARG A 183 4.72 -3.29 1.59
CA ARG A 183 4.36 -4.71 1.54
C ARG A 183 2.91 -4.93 1.13
N MET A 184 1.99 -4.07 1.57
CA MET A 184 0.59 -4.09 1.15
C MET A 184 0.45 -3.95 -0.37
N PHE A 185 1.04 -2.91 -0.97
CA PHE A 185 0.99 -2.71 -2.43
C PHE A 185 1.69 -3.82 -3.23
N SER A 186 2.79 -4.35 -2.69
CA SER A 186 3.51 -5.47 -3.32
C SER A 186 2.67 -6.76 -3.36
N ILE A 187 1.97 -7.09 -2.27
CA ILE A 187 1.07 -8.26 -2.23
C ILE A 187 -0.16 -8.05 -3.10
N LEU A 188 -0.75 -6.84 -3.10
CA LEU A 188 -1.85 -6.50 -4.01
C LEU A 188 -1.42 -6.68 -5.47
N SER A 189 -0.24 -6.20 -5.85
CA SER A 189 0.32 -6.42 -7.19
C SER A 189 0.48 -7.90 -7.51
N SER A 190 0.97 -8.69 -6.56
CA SER A 190 1.16 -10.13 -6.72
C SER A 190 -0.18 -10.85 -6.92
N MET A 191 -1.21 -10.48 -6.15
CA MET A 191 -2.56 -11.02 -6.29
C MET A 191 -3.14 -10.76 -7.68
N ILE A 192 -3.03 -9.51 -8.17
CA ILE A 192 -3.51 -9.14 -9.52
C ILE A 192 -2.78 -9.92 -10.61
N LYS A 193 -1.47 -10.14 -10.46
CA LYS A 193 -0.68 -10.94 -11.42
C LYS A 193 -1.10 -12.42 -11.46
N THR A 194 -1.48 -12.98 -10.32
CA THR A 194 -1.88 -14.40 -10.22
C THR A 194 -3.32 -14.66 -10.65
N LEU A 195 -4.17 -13.63 -10.69
CA LEU A 195 -5.57 -13.78 -10.98
C LEU A 195 -5.79 -14.07 -12.48
N ASP A 196 -6.58 -15.10 -12.79
CA ASP A 196 -7.03 -15.38 -14.15
C ASP A 196 -8.41 -14.74 -14.44
N SER A 197 -8.81 -14.71 -15.72
CA SER A 197 -10.06 -14.06 -16.14
C SER A 197 -11.30 -14.66 -15.49
N ASN A 198 -11.35 -15.99 -15.32
CA ASN A 198 -12.50 -16.68 -14.73
C ASN A 198 -12.58 -16.40 -13.23
N MET A 199 -11.43 -16.41 -12.55
CA MET A 199 -11.35 -16.07 -11.13
C MET A 199 -11.70 -14.61 -10.89
N ALA A 200 -11.28 -13.68 -11.76
CA ALA A 200 -11.63 -12.27 -11.64
C ALA A 200 -13.13 -11.99 -11.77
N VAL A 201 -13.83 -12.70 -12.66
CA VAL A 201 -15.30 -12.61 -12.72
C VAL A 201 -15.91 -13.19 -11.45
N PHE A 202 -15.37 -14.28 -10.92
CA PHE A 202 -15.86 -14.94 -9.72
C PHE A 202 -15.72 -14.08 -8.45
N VAL A 203 -14.55 -13.45 -8.22
CA VAL A 203 -14.31 -12.58 -7.04
C VAL A 203 -14.57 -11.10 -7.31
N ARG A 204 -15.26 -10.78 -8.41
CA ARG A 204 -15.44 -9.41 -8.88
C ARG A 204 -15.95 -8.43 -7.81
N PRO A 205 -17.04 -8.71 -7.07
CA PRO A 205 -17.56 -7.71 -6.13
C PRO A 205 -16.59 -7.44 -4.97
N GLU A 206 -15.91 -8.47 -4.47
CA GLU A 206 -14.88 -8.30 -3.45
C GLU A 206 -13.63 -7.59 -4.01
N LEU A 207 -13.25 -7.88 -5.25
CA LEU A 207 -12.13 -7.24 -5.94
C LEU A 207 -12.39 -5.76 -6.19
N GLU A 208 -13.57 -5.38 -6.72
CA GLU A 208 -13.94 -3.98 -6.91
C GLU A 208 -13.95 -3.22 -5.58
N ARG A 209 -14.46 -3.85 -4.51
CA ARG A 209 -14.41 -3.28 -3.15
C ARG A 209 -12.97 -3.09 -2.68
N LEU A 210 -12.10 -4.07 -2.87
CA LEU A 210 -10.68 -3.99 -2.53
C LEU A 210 -10.00 -2.84 -3.28
N LEU A 211 -10.17 -2.76 -4.60
CA LEU A 211 -9.57 -1.74 -5.44
C LEU A 211 -10.06 -0.34 -5.06
N LYS A 212 -11.38 -0.17 -4.86
CA LYS A 212 -11.96 1.11 -4.40
C LYS A 212 -11.37 1.52 -3.06
N PHE A 213 -11.21 0.58 -2.15
CA PHE A 213 -10.68 0.85 -0.82
C PHE A 213 -9.18 1.20 -0.86
N THR A 214 -8.38 0.47 -1.64
CA THR A 214 -6.97 0.78 -1.86
C THR A 214 -6.77 2.14 -2.55
N GLY A 215 -7.49 2.41 -3.65
CA GLY A 215 -7.29 3.64 -4.42
C GLY A 215 -7.87 4.88 -3.76
N LYS A 216 -9.07 4.79 -3.15
CA LYS A 216 -9.74 5.96 -2.56
C LYS A 216 -9.44 6.19 -1.08
N LYS A 217 -8.92 5.20 -0.36
CA LYS A 217 -8.59 5.36 1.08
C LYS A 217 -7.11 5.19 1.36
N LEU A 218 -6.50 4.07 0.96
CA LEU A 218 -5.08 3.84 1.28
C LEU A 218 -4.16 4.81 0.54
N SER A 219 -4.41 5.08 -0.75
CA SER A 219 -3.51 5.90 -1.56
C SER A 219 -3.38 7.35 -1.05
N PRO A 220 -4.48 8.09 -0.76
CA PRO A 220 -4.36 9.43 -0.17
C PRO A 220 -3.62 9.42 1.16
N VAL A 221 -3.95 8.47 2.05
CA VAL A 221 -3.28 8.32 3.35
C VAL A 221 -1.78 8.08 3.21
N THR A 222 -1.36 7.33 2.20
CA THR A 222 0.06 7.14 1.94
C THR A 222 0.75 8.38 1.39
N ASP A 223 0.03 9.25 0.67
CA ASP A 223 0.55 10.55 0.26
C ASP A 223 0.69 11.48 1.48
N ASP A 224 -0.30 11.52 2.37
CA ASP A 224 -0.23 12.27 3.64
C ASP A 224 0.96 11.83 4.51
N LEU A 225 1.18 10.50 4.61
CA LEU A 225 2.32 9.94 5.33
C LEU A 225 3.66 10.36 4.71
N ILE A 226 3.76 10.38 3.38
CA ILE A 226 4.97 10.83 2.68
C ILE A 226 5.23 12.29 3.02
N THR A 227 4.24 13.16 2.86
CA THR A 227 4.33 14.59 3.17
C THR A 227 4.75 14.81 4.62
N TYR A 228 4.07 14.17 5.57
CA TYR A 228 4.38 14.24 7.00
C TYR A 228 5.84 13.90 7.31
N VAL A 229 6.37 12.80 6.74
CA VAL A 229 7.75 12.39 7.02
C VAL A 229 8.76 13.31 6.35
N VAL A 230 8.47 13.81 5.15
CA VAL A 230 9.36 14.74 4.43
C VAL A 230 9.45 16.07 5.18
N GLU A 231 8.32 16.68 5.52
CA GLU A 231 8.26 17.97 6.23
C GLU A 231 8.95 17.88 7.61
N ALA A 232 8.69 16.83 8.37
CA ALA A 232 9.31 16.62 9.69
C ALA A 232 10.83 16.41 9.61
N GLN A 233 11.37 15.96 8.47
CA GLN A 233 12.80 15.82 8.25
C GLN A 233 13.47 17.12 7.77
N GLU A 234 12.79 17.91 6.96
CA GLU A 234 13.27 19.22 6.49
C GLU A 234 13.41 20.23 7.63
N GLN A 235 12.54 20.15 8.65
CA GLN A 235 12.63 21.00 9.83
C GLN A 235 13.83 20.69 10.74
N GLY A 236 14.50 19.54 10.55
CA GLY A 236 15.56 19.05 11.43
C GLY A 236 16.94 18.82 10.79
N GLU A 237 17.06 18.73 9.46
CA GLU A 237 18.31 18.36 8.79
C GLU A 237 18.51 19.01 7.40
N THR A 238 19.77 19.03 6.93
CA THR A 238 20.12 19.45 5.57
C THR A 238 19.63 18.43 4.53
N ALA A 239 19.20 18.92 3.35
CA ALA A 239 18.56 18.13 2.28
C ALA A 239 19.28 16.82 1.87
N SER A 240 20.62 16.75 1.98
CA SER A 240 21.39 15.54 1.66
C SER A 240 21.25 14.40 2.69
N LYS A 241 20.95 14.73 3.96
CA LYS A 241 20.66 13.74 5.01
C LYS A 241 19.22 13.23 4.92
N VAL A 242 18.29 14.11 4.54
CA VAL A 242 16.89 13.78 4.25
C VAL A 242 16.79 12.69 3.19
N LEU A 243 17.44 12.86 2.02
CA LEU A 243 17.43 11.87 0.93
C LEU A 243 18.00 10.49 1.31
N ARG A 244 19.00 10.43 2.21
CA ARG A 244 19.54 9.14 2.71
C ARG A 244 18.58 8.43 3.66
N ARG A 245 17.75 9.19 4.38
CA ARG A 245 16.79 8.68 5.36
C ARG A 245 15.40 8.41 4.77
N THR A 246 15.06 8.99 3.62
CA THR A 246 13.76 8.78 2.93
C THR A 246 13.76 7.66 1.89
N LYS A 247 14.75 6.76 1.84
CA LYS A 247 14.80 5.67 0.82
C LYS A 247 13.50 4.85 0.70
N GLN A 248 12.69 4.78 1.76
CA GLN A 248 11.42 4.06 1.74
C GLN A 248 10.29 4.81 1.03
N SER A 249 10.32 6.15 0.96
CA SER A 249 9.27 6.94 0.30
C SER A 249 9.26 6.69 -1.23
N PRO A 250 10.39 6.84 -1.97
CA PRO A 250 10.43 6.47 -3.38
C PRO A 250 10.06 5.01 -3.63
N ARG A 251 10.40 4.10 -2.71
CA ARG A 251 10.02 2.69 -2.79
C ARG A 251 8.51 2.49 -2.65
N LEU A 252 7.85 3.20 -1.73
CA LEU A 252 6.41 3.16 -1.57
C LEU A 252 5.70 3.66 -2.84
N VAL A 253 6.16 4.79 -3.39
CA VAL A 253 5.63 5.34 -4.65
C VAL A 253 5.78 4.32 -5.79
N LEU A 254 6.97 3.72 -5.94
CA LEU A 254 7.24 2.70 -6.95
C LEU A 254 6.29 1.50 -6.82
N GLU A 255 6.12 0.92 -5.63
CA GLU A 255 5.23 -0.24 -5.44
C GLU A 255 3.76 0.11 -5.70
N ARG A 256 3.32 1.32 -5.34
CA ARG A 256 1.98 1.81 -5.66
C ARG A 256 1.78 1.96 -7.16
N GLU A 257 2.74 2.54 -7.87
CA GLU A 257 2.69 2.68 -9.34
C GLU A 257 2.69 1.33 -10.04
N GLN A 258 3.53 0.39 -9.59
CA GLN A 258 3.51 -0.97 -10.09
C GLN A 258 2.15 -1.61 -9.87
N PHE A 259 1.55 -1.47 -8.68
CA PHE A 259 0.19 -1.97 -8.44
C PHE A 259 -0.82 -1.38 -9.44
N CYS A 260 -0.86 -0.06 -9.60
CA CYS A 260 -1.75 0.61 -10.54
C CYS A 260 -1.55 0.10 -11.99
N LYS A 261 -0.29 -0.04 -12.42
CA LYS A 261 0.06 -0.60 -13.73
C LYS A 261 -0.51 -2.01 -13.92
N HIS A 262 -0.33 -2.91 -12.94
CA HIS A 262 -0.83 -4.27 -13.04
C HIS A 262 -2.36 -4.31 -13.07
N VAL A 263 -3.05 -3.46 -12.31
CA VAL A 263 -4.52 -3.37 -12.34
C VAL A 263 -5.02 -2.90 -13.70
N ILE A 264 -4.38 -1.91 -14.32
CA ILE A 264 -4.76 -1.42 -15.67
C ILE A 264 -4.54 -2.50 -16.72
N LEU A 265 -3.36 -3.12 -16.74
CA LEU A 265 -3.04 -4.20 -17.68
C LEU A 265 -4.01 -5.38 -17.53
N PHE A 266 -4.33 -5.73 -16.28
CA PHE A 266 -5.28 -6.79 -15.99
C PHE A 266 -6.71 -6.43 -16.42
N GLY A 267 -7.18 -5.22 -16.11
CA GLY A 267 -8.49 -4.72 -16.52
C GLY A 267 -8.68 -4.75 -18.04
N ASN A 268 -7.64 -4.35 -18.79
CA ASN A 268 -7.64 -4.44 -20.25
C ASN A 268 -7.73 -5.90 -20.74
N LYS A 269 -7.00 -6.82 -20.10
CA LYS A 269 -7.02 -8.25 -20.43
C LYS A 269 -8.40 -8.87 -20.21
N VAL A 270 -9.09 -8.51 -19.12
CA VAL A 270 -10.42 -9.08 -18.78
C VAL A 270 -11.59 -8.23 -19.30
N LYS A 271 -11.32 -7.12 -19.99
CA LYS A 271 -12.33 -6.16 -20.49
C LYS A 271 -13.23 -5.58 -19.39
N ILE A 272 -12.67 -5.37 -18.19
CA ILE A 272 -13.35 -4.73 -17.06
C ILE A 272 -12.62 -3.44 -16.72
N ASN A 273 -13.36 -2.33 -16.62
CA ASN A 273 -12.78 -1.03 -16.27
C ASN A 273 -12.49 -0.96 -14.76
N PHE A 274 -11.31 -1.42 -14.35
CA PHE A 274 -10.81 -1.25 -12.98
C PHE A 274 -10.10 0.09 -12.75
N GLN A 275 -9.76 0.81 -13.81
CA GLN A 275 -9.01 2.06 -13.74
C GLN A 275 -9.76 3.13 -12.95
N GLN A 276 -11.09 3.14 -12.98
CA GLN A 276 -11.94 4.05 -12.20
C GLN A 276 -11.78 3.93 -10.67
N TYR A 277 -11.16 2.86 -10.18
CA TYR A 277 -10.93 2.66 -8.74
C TYR A 277 -9.53 3.05 -8.29
N LEU A 278 -8.61 3.28 -9.23
CA LEU A 278 -7.24 3.68 -8.94
C LEU A 278 -7.17 5.17 -8.57
N PRO A 279 -6.17 5.59 -7.77
CA PRO A 279 -5.96 6.99 -7.52
C PRO A 279 -5.70 7.72 -8.83
N GLU A 280 -6.31 8.89 -8.99
CA GLU A 280 -6.00 9.79 -10.10
C GLU A 280 -4.58 10.30 -9.86
N GLY A 281 -3.62 9.84 -10.67
CA GLY A 281 -2.25 10.29 -10.54
C GLY A 281 -2.13 11.79 -10.83
N PRO A 282 -1.08 12.47 -10.33
CA PRO A 282 -0.85 13.90 -10.55
C PRO A 282 -0.72 14.27 -12.05
N VAL A 283 -0.51 13.27 -12.92
CA VAL A 283 -0.40 13.44 -14.38
C VAL A 283 -1.75 13.79 -15.06
N ARG A 284 -2.89 13.69 -14.35
CA ARG A 284 -4.21 14.08 -14.88
C ARG A 284 -4.65 15.50 -14.51
N ASP A 285 -3.79 16.30 -13.87
CA ASP A 285 -4.09 17.68 -13.50
C ASP A 285 -3.98 18.71 -14.64
N PHE A 286 -3.91 18.27 -15.90
CA PHE A 286 -4.22 19.16 -17.02
C PHE A 286 -5.72 19.45 -17.04
N LYS A 287 -6.12 20.49 -16.27
CA LYS A 287 -7.46 21.08 -16.32
C LYS A 287 -7.67 21.73 -17.70
N ILE A 288 -7.98 20.94 -18.72
CA ILE A 288 -8.51 21.46 -19.97
C ILE A 288 -9.89 22.05 -19.62
N LYS A 289 -10.10 23.34 -19.89
CA LYS A 289 -11.39 24.01 -19.69
C LYS A 289 -12.43 23.33 -20.59
N THR A 290 -13.18 22.37 -20.04
CA THR A 290 -14.21 21.59 -20.74
C THR A 290 -15.33 22.45 -21.33
N GLN A 291 -15.43 23.72 -20.91
CA GLN A 291 -16.30 24.73 -21.50
C GLN A 291 -16.01 24.98 -23.00
N GLN A 292 -14.76 24.83 -23.45
CA GLN A 292 -14.43 24.98 -24.88
C GLN A 292 -14.75 23.72 -25.70
N LEU A 293 -14.83 22.54 -25.08
CA LEU A 293 -15.15 21.27 -25.77
C LEU A 293 -16.65 21.02 -25.89
N GLN A 294 -17.47 21.55 -24.97
CA GLN A 294 -18.93 21.47 -25.08
C GLN A 294 -19.51 22.47 -26.08
N GLY A 295 -18.84 23.62 -26.31
CA GLY A 295 -19.23 24.58 -27.35
C GLY A 295 -19.08 24.05 -28.78
N VAL A 296 -18.15 23.14 -29.03
CA VAL A 296 -17.92 22.56 -30.37
C VAL A 296 -18.86 21.38 -30.67
N ARG A 297 -19.40 20.71 -29.63
CA ARG A 297 -20.29 19.54 -29.82
C ARG A 297 -21.79 19.89 -29.80
N GLY A 298 -22.12 21.15 -29.49
CA GLY A 298 -23.52 21.61 -29.35
C GLY A 298 -23.81 23.00 -29.91
N GLY A 299 -22.92 23.55 -30.75
CA GLY A 299 -23.12 24.84 -31.44
C GLY A 299 -23.20 24.66 -32.95
N ASP A 300 -24.41 24.77 -33.48
CA ASP A 300 -24.79 25.39 -34.76
C ASP A 300 -24.08 24.94 -36.04
N ALA A 301 -24.66 23.90 -36.64
CA ALA A 301 -24.84 23.87 -38.08
C ALA A 301 -25.96 24.86 -38.44
N ASP A 302 -25.63 26.15 -38.57
CA ASP A 302 -26.22 27.07 -39.56
C ASP A 302 -25.72 28.51 -39.32
N GLN A 303 -25.19 29.09 -40.41
CA GLN A 303 -25.02 30.53 -40.69
C GLN A 303 -24.02 31.33 -39.84
N LEU A 304 -22.82 31.51 -40.39
CA LEU A 304 -22.24 32.84 -40.63
C LEU A 304 -21.38 32.77 -41.92
N ASP A 305 -21.91 33.35 -43.01
CA ASP A 305 -21.17 33.69 -44.22
C ASP A 305 -20.34 34.96 -43.99
N ASP A 306 -19.14 34.95 -44.59
CA ASP A 306 -18.30 36.03 -45.10
C ASP A 306 -17.94 37.25 -44.21
N GLU A 307 -16.66 37.34 -43.84
CA GLU A 307 -15.76 38.42 -44.28
C GLU A 307 -14.29 38.09 -43.92
N ASP A 308 -13.43 38.07 -44.96
CA ASP A 308 -11.98 37.98 -44.87
C ASP A 308 -11.39 39.18 -44.13
N GLU A 309 -10.65 38.97 -43.04
CA GLU A 309 -9.51 39.83 -42.69
C GLU A 309 -8.42 39.05 -41.92
N ALA A 310 -7.41 38.66 -42.69
CA ALA A 310 -5.98 38.65 -42.38
C ALA A 310 -5.50 38.62 -40.91
N ASN A 311 -4.73 37.58 -40.63
CA ASN A 311 -3.43 37.65 -39.95
C ASN A 311 -3.41 37.69 -38.41
N VAL A 312 -3.65 36.53 -37.78
CA VAL A 312 -2.91 36.16 -36.56
C VAL A 312 -2.42 34.72 -36.69
N SER A 313 -1.22 34.57 -37.27
CA SER A 313 -0.43 33.34 -37.16
C SER A 313 -0.02 33.17 -35.69
N ILE A 314 -0.77 32.36 -34.93
CA ILE A 314 -0.30 31.82 -33.66
C ILE A 314 0.66 30.68 -34.00
N ASN A 315 1.90 31.03 -34.32
CA ASN A 315 3.00 30.09 -34.47
C ASN A 315 3.67 29.92 -33.11
N ASP A 316 3.15 29.03 -32.28
CA ASP A 316 3.68 28.76 -30.94
C ASP A 316 4.25 27.33 -30.90
N CYS A 317 5.51 27.19 -31.34
CA CYS A 317 6.52 26.20 -30.94
C CYS A 317 7.60 25.99 -32.03
N ASP A 318 8.44 26.99 -32.30
CA ASP A 318 9.74 26.71 -32.91
C ASP A 318 10.69 26.19 -31.82
N THR A 319 10.81 24.87 -31.75
CA THR A 319 11.81 24.21 -30.90
C THR A 319 13.16 24.28 -31.61
N VAL A 320 14.00 25.25 -31.24
CA VAL A 320 15.38 25.33 -31.73
C VAL A 320 16.17 24.15 -31.17
N VAL A 321 16.37 23.12 -31.99
CA VAL A 321 17.35 22.07 -31.73
C VAL A 321 18.73 22.68 -31.97
N LEU A 322 19.48 22.95 -30.90
CA LEU A 322 20.87 23.35 -30.99
C LEU A 322 21.69 22.16 -31.52
N SER A 323 22.08 22.23 -32.80
CA SER A 323 23.07 21.35 -33.40
C SER A 323 24.43 21.51 -32.70
N PRO A 324 25.21 20.43 -32.52
CA PRO A 324 26.50 20.51 -31.87
C PRO A 324 27.47 21.31 -32.74
N HIS A 325 28.02 22.39 -32.20
CA HIS A 325 29.14 23.12 -32.81
C HIS A 325 30.38 22.22 -32.81
N GLY A 326 30.60 21.56 -33.95
CA GLY A 326 31.94 21.19 -34.39
C GLY A 326 32.48 22.30 -35.27
N SER A 327 33.78 22.55 -35.12
CA SER A 327 34.77 23.17 -36.03
C SER A 327 35.52 24.28 -35.31
N ALA A 328 36.83 24.44 -35.36
CA ALA A 328 37.94 23.70 -35.95
C ALA A 328 39.18 24.56 -35.61
N GLN A 329 40.36 23.99 -35.41
CA GLN A 329 41.55 24.49 -36.12
C GLN A 329 42.75 23.57 -35.92
N GLU A 330 43.10 22.92 -37.02
CA GLU A 330 44.43 22.45 -37.35
C GLU A 330 45.40 23.63 -37.32
N VAL A 331 46.57 23.42 -36.73
CA VAL A 331 47.79 24.19 -36.99
C VAL A 331 48.88 23.17 -37.20
N GLU A 332 49.32 23.05 -38.44
CA GLU A 332 50.54 22.35 -38.86
C GLU A 332 51.76 23.28 -38.81
N ASP A 333 52.93 22.62 -38.76
CA ASP A 333 54.32 23.07 -38.92
C ASP A 333 55.00 23.77 -37.74
N SER A 334 56.21 23.39 -37.28
CA SER A 334 57.27 22.58 -37.90
C SER A 334 58.33 22.14 -36.85
N ASP A 335 59.00 21.02 -37.14
CA ASP A 335 60.38 20.60 -36.81
C ASP A 335 61.06 21.00 -35.48
N GLN A 336 61.44 19.99 -34.69
CA GLN A 336 62.87 19.71 -34.44
C GLN A 336 63.11 18.29 -33.92
N SER A 337 64.00 17.61 -34.62
CA SER A 337 64.67 16.34 -34.33
C SER A 337 65.67 16.43 -33.18
N ASP A 338 65.76 15.38 -32.36
CA ASP A 338 66.98 14.85 -31.72
C ASP A 338 66.69 13.37 -31.38
N GLY A 339 67.28 12.40 -32.08
CA GLY A 339 68.43 11.59 -31.62
C GLY A 339 67.96 10.41 -30.73
N GLU A 340 68.16 9.11 -31.01
CA GLU A 340 69.05 8.31 -31.86
C GLU A 340 68.32 7.01 -32.27
#